data_AF-A0A2V9IUE5-F1
#
_entry.id   AF-A0A2V9IUE5-F1
#
_cell.length_a   1.000
_cell.length_b   1.000
_cell.length_c   1.000
_cell.angle_alpha   90.00
_cell.angle_beta   90.00
_cell.angle_gamma   90.00
#
_symmetry.space_group_name_H-M   'P 1'
#
loop_
_entity.id
_entity.type
_entity.pdbx_description
1 polymer ?
#
loop_
_entity_poly.entity_id
_entity_poly.type
_entity_poly.pdbx_seq_one_letter_code
_entity_poly.pdbx_strand_id
1 'polypeptide(L)'
;NFAQAEDDIIAPKTNTRGNVFESYLTHRINSRFIFKADFIRYLYDYSGSGWHLGAPKALDSTPLLGFPTYSRASMVSVSLITRF
;
A
#
# COMPACT_ATOMS: atom_id res chain seq x y z
N ASN A 1 -14.45 -5.39 -10.31
CA ASN A 1 -14.14 -5.73 -8.91
C ASN A 1 -12.64 -5.54 -8.75
N PHE A 2 -12.22 -4.37 -8.26
CA PHE A 2 -10.81 -4.01 -8.04
C PHE A 2 -10.27 -4.90 -6.91
N ALA A 3 -9.03 -5.39 -7.05
CA ALA A 3 -8.37 -6.38 -6.19
C ALA A 3 -8.49 -6.07 -4.67
N GLN A 4 -9.61 -6.46 -4.06
CA GLN A 4 -9.84 -6.30 -2.62
C GLN A 4 -9.10 -7.34 -1.77
N ALA A 5 -8.38 -8.28 -2.40
CA ALA A 5 -7.80 -9.45 -1.75
C ALA A 5 -6.46 -9.88 -2.35
N GLU A 6 -5.65 -8.94 -2.85
CA GLU A 6 -4.22 -9.20 -3.01
C GLU A 6 -3.57 -9.06 -1.62
N ASP A 7 -2.78 -10.05 -1.24
CA ASP A 7 -2.07 -10.10 0.04
C ASP A 7 -0.81 -9.23 -0.08
N ASP A 8 -0.90 -8.01 0.43
CA ASP A 8 0.21 -7.07 0.53
C ASP A 8 0.33 -6.64 1.99
N ILE A 9 1.53 -6.36 2.48
CA ILE A 9 1.85 -6.19 3.92
C ILE A 9 0.93 -5.15 4.59
N ILE A 10 0.50 -4.14 3.84
CA ILE A 10 -0.40 -3.09 4.31
C ILE A 10 -1.76 -3.18 3.63
N ALA A 11 -1.78 -3.03 2.31
CA ALA A 11 -2.93 -3.21 1.44
C ALA A 11 -2.46 -3.08 -0.01
N PRO A 12 -3.16 -3.69 -0.98
CA PRO A 12 -2.90 -3.45 -2.39
C PRO A 12 -3.01 -1.96 -2.71
N LYS A 13 -1.99 -1.41 -3.40
CA LYS A 13 -1.92 0.01 -3.78
C LYS A 13 -3.18 0.49 -4.50
N THR A 14 -3.78 -0.38 -5.32
CA THR A 14 -5.00 -0.09 -6.08
C THR A 14 -6.27 -0.01 -5.24
N ASN A 15 -6.22 -0.45 -3.98
CA ASN A 15 -7.32 -0.36 -3.02
C ASN A 15 -7.25 0.92 -2.17
N THR A 16 -6.15 1.68 -2.21
CA THR A 16 -6.03 2.94 -1.47
C THR A 16 -7.06 3.96 -1.97
N ARG A 17 -7.91 4.42 -1.05
CA ARG A 17 -8.87 5.50 -1.31
C ARG A 17 -8.22 6.85 -0.95
N GLY A 18 -7.27 7.26 -1.78
CA GLY A 18 -6.45 8.46 -1.59
C GLY A 18 -5.23 8.41 -2.51
N ASN A 19 -4.08 8.85 -2.02
CA ASN A 19 -2.83 8.87 -2.80
C ASN A 19 -1.82 7.82 -2.31
N VAL A 20 -1.10 7.24 -3.27
CA VAL A 20 0.04 6.34 -3.02
C VAL A 20 1.26 6.92 -3.71
N PHE A 21 2.34 7.08 -2.96
CA PHE A 21 3.64 7.45 -3.49
C PHE A 21 4.58 6.27 -3.34
N GLU A 22 5.21 5.86 -4.43
CA GLU A 22 6.20 4.79 -4.45
C GLU A 22 7.50 5.31 -5.04
N SER A 23 8.60 4.99 -4.38
CA SER A 23 9.94 5.19 -4.91
C SER A 23 10.73 3.90 -4.78
N TYR A 24 11.57 3.64 -5.78
CA TYR A 24 12.43 2.47 -5.80
C TYR A 24 13.84 2.87 -6.21
N LEU A 25 14.80 2.20 -5.59
CA LEU A 25 16.22 2.27 -5.95
C LEU A 25 16.67 0.86 -6.30
N THR A 26 17.30 0.72 -7.46
CA THR A 26 17.94 -0.53 -7.86
C THR A 26 19.42 -0.28 -8.07
N HIS A 27 20.26 -1.06 -7.40
CA HIS A 27 21.72 -0.99 -7.49
C HIS A 27 22.27 -2.33 -7.96
N ARG A 28 23.03 -2.31 -9.05
CA ARG A 28 23.73 -3.51 -9.52
C ARG A 28 25.04 -3.67 -8.75
N ILE A 29 25.11 -4.71 -7.92
CA ILE A 29 26.32 -5.03 -7.13
C ILE A 29 27.39 -5.60 -8.07
N ASN A 30 27.02 -6.55 -8.93
CA ASN A 30 27.89 -7.09 -9.98
C ASN A 30 27.06 -7.64 -11.14
N SER A 31 27.68 -8.34 -12.10
CA SER A 31 26.97 -8.89 -13.28
C SER A 31 25.87 -9.90 -12.91
N ARG A 32 25.92 -10.50 -11.72
CA ARG A 32 25.02 -11.54 -11.24
C ARG A 32 24.04 -11.07 -10.17
N PHE A 33 24.36 -10.02 -9.41
CA PHE A 33 23.53 -9.58 -8.28
C PHE A 33 23.02 -8.14 -8.46
N ILE A 34 21.73 -7.97 -8.21
CA ILE A 34 21.04 -6.69 -8.21
C ILE A 34 20.33 -6.54 -6.86
N PHE A 35 20.67 -5.48 -6.13
CA PHE A 35 19.95 -5.06 -4.93
C PHE A 35 18.82 -4.11 -5.31
N LYS A 36 17.66 -4.25 -4.68
CA LYS A 36 16.53 -3.34 -4.84
C LYS A 36 16.00 -2.94 -3.46
N ALA A 37 15.76 -1.65 -3.28
CA ALA A 37 15.07 -1.09 -2.14
C ALA A 37 13.83 -0.35 -2.64
N ASP A 38 12.71 -0.58 -1.98
CA ASP A 38 11.41 -0.02 -2.29
C ASP A 38 10.87 0.70 -1.06
N PHE A 39 10.28 1.88 -1.28
CA PHE A 39 9.57 2.65 -0.26
C PHE A 39 8.21 3.07 -0.79
N ILE A 40 7.16 2.78 -0.03
CA ILE A 40 5.79 3.15 -0.37
C ILE A 40 5.18 3.93 0.79
N ARG A 41 4.50 5.02 0.47
CA ARG A 41 3.75 5.85 1.39
C ARG A 41 2.30 5.93 0.95
N TYR A 42 1.41 5.52 1.84
CA TYR A 42 -0.04 5.54 1.67
C TYR A 42 -0.63 6.72 2.43
N LEU A 43 -1.45 7.51 1.75
CA LEU A 43 -2.27 8.57 2.32
C LEU A 43 -3.73 8.22 2.02
N TYR A 44 -4.52 7.97 3.07
CA TYR A 44 -5.92 7.61 2.94
C TYR A 44 -6.78 8.85 3.22
N ASP A 45 -7.69 9.16 2.30
CA ASP A 45 -8.67 10.23 2.48
C ASP A 45 -10.01 9.66 2.95
N TYR A 46 -10.31 8.41 2.57
CA TYR A 46 -11.54 7.71 2.90
C TYR A 46 -11.30 6.32 3.49
N SER A 47 -12.26 5.87 4.28
CA SER A 47 -12.33 4.50 4.78
C SER A 47 -12.56 3.49 3.66
N GLY A 48 -12.26 2.22 3.94
CA GLY A 48 -12.72 1.13 3.07
C GLY A 48 -14.25 1.11 2.94
N SER A 49 -14.73 0.69 1.77
CA SER A 49 -16.14 0.31 1.57
C SER A 49 -16.28 -1.20 1.85
N GLY A 50 -16.81 -1.55 3.02
CA GLY A 50 -17.16 -2.93 3.34
C GLY A 50 -18.57 -3.29 2.86
N TRP A 51 -18.81 -4.55 2.52
CA TRP A 51 -20.12 -5.09 2.09
C TRP A 51 -21.26 -4.76 3.08
N HIS A 52 -20.94 -4.46 4.34
CA HIS A 52 -21.92 -4.13 5.38
C HIS A 52 -22.01 -2.65 5.80
N LEU A 53 -21.11 -1.77 5.33
CA LEU A 53 -21.02 -0.37 5.80
C LEU A 53 -21.42 0.68 4.75
N GLY A 54 -21.67 0.24 3.51
CA GLY A 54 -22.06 1.14 2.42
C GLY A 54 -20.89 1.98 1.89
N ALA A 55 -21.19 3.22 1.48
CA ALA A 55 -20.23 4.09 0.81
C ALA A 55 -19.03 4.48 1.73
N PRO A 56 -17.81 4.64 1.17
CA PRO A 56 -16.65 5.15 1.90
C PRO A 56 -16.97 6.43 2.67
N LYS A 57 -16.44 6.55 3.88
CA LYS A 57 -16.56 7.77 4.70
C LYS A 57 -15.22 8.48 4.78
N ALA A 58 -15.24 9.81 4.74
CA ALA A 58 -14.04 10.61 4.88
C ALA A 58 -13.44 10.41 6.27
N LEU A 59 -12.11 10.29 6.36
CA LEU A 59 -11.41 10.01 7.62
C LEU A 59 -11.33 11.22 8.57
N ASP A 60 -11.59 12.41 8.05
CA ASP A 60 -11.67 13.67 8.79
C ASP A 60 -13.04 13.90 9.47
N SER A 61 -14.07 13.18 9.04
CA SER A 61 -15.37 13.11 9.70
C SER A 61 -15.29 12.22 10.94
N THR A 62 -16.29 12.23 11.82
CA THR A 62 -16.47 11.22 12.89
C THR A 62 -17.45 10.10 12.49
N PRO A 63 -17.13 9.23 11.51
CA PRO A 63 -17.97 8.08 11.21
C PRO A 63 -17.71 6.93 12.19
N LEU A 64 -18.76 6.19 12.53
CA LEU A 64 -18.62 4.83 13.05
C LEU A 64 -18.04 3.97 11.92
N LEU A 65 -16.72 3.79 11.91
CA LEU A 65 -16.06 2.85 11.03
C LEU A 65 -16.32 1.44 11.57
N GLY A 66 -16.87 0.53 10.76
CA GLY A 66 -17.05 -0.86 11.20
C GLY A 66 -15.73 -1.62 11.36
N PHE A 67 -14.62 -1.07 10.87
CA PHE A 67 -13.25 -1.54 11.13
C PHE A 67 -12.28 -0.35 11.16
N PRO A 68 -11.27 -0.34 12.04
CA PRO A 68 -10.24 0.70 12.04
C PRO A 68 -9.49 0.69 10.70
N THR A 69 -9.15 1.88 10.22
CA THR A 69 -8.40 2.07 8.98
C THR A 69 -7.27 3.07 9.21
N TYR A 70 -6.17 2.93 8.48
CA TYR A 70 -5.03 3.83 8.59
C TYR A 70 -5.37 5.18 7.96
N SER A 71 -4.98 6.28 8.60
CA SER A 71 -4.93 7.59 7.92
C SER A 71 -3.67 7.71 7.07
N ARG A 72 -2.56 7.14 7.56
CA ARG A 72 -1.26 7.11 6.89
C ARG A 72 -0.58 5.79 7.17
N ALA A 73 0.08 5.23 6.17
CA ALA A 73 0.89 4.03 6.32
C ALA A 73 2.16 4.14 5.47
N SER A 74 3.23 3.45 5.86
CA SER A 74 4.49 3.46 5.13
C SER A 74 5.16 2.10 5.20
N MET A 75 5.75 1.68 4.07
CA MET A 75 6.37 0.38 3.90
C MET A 75 7.76 0.55 3.31
N VAL A 76 8.72 -0.20 3.84
CA VAL A 76 10.07 -0.35 3.28
C VAL A 76 10.26 -1.82 2.96
N SER A 77 10.79 -2.12 1.78
CA SER A 77 11.14 -3.48 1.39
C SER A 77 12.49 -3.51 0.72
N VAL A 78 13.23 -4.59 0.94
CA VAL A 78 14.54 -4.83 0.32
C VAL A 78 14.55 -6.20 -0.31
N SER A 79 15.18 -6.33 -1.48
CA SER A 79 15.31 -7.59 -2.18
C SER A 79 16.68 -7.72 -2.86
N LEU A 80 17.15 -8.96 -2.98
CA LEU A 80 18.36 -9.32 -3.70
C LEU A 80 17.99 -10.26 -4.85
N ILE A 81 18.25 -9.82 -6.07
CA ILE A 81 17.95 -10.57 -7.29
C ILE A 81 19.25 -11.18 -7.82
N THR A 82 19.24 -12.49 -8.06
CA THR A 82 20.36 -13.23 -8.66
C THR A 82 20.05 -13.58 -10.11
N ARG A 83 20.99 -13.31 -11.01
CA ARG A 83 20.94 -13.70 -12.44
C ARG A 83 21.82 -14.93 -12.62
N PHE A 84 21.20 -16.02 -13.06
CA PHE A 84 21.85 -17.28 -13.40
C PHE A 84 22.16 -17.34 -14.89
#